data_AF-A0A6L6PKH2-F1
#
_entry.id   AF-A0A6L6PKH2-F1
#
_cell.length_a   1.000
_cell.length_b   1.000
_cell.length_c   1.000
_cell.angle_alpha   90.00
_cell.angle_beta   90.00
_cell.angle_gamma   90.00
#
_symmetry.space_group_name_H-M   'P 1'
#
loop_
_entity.id
_entity.type
_entity.pdbx_description
1 polymer ?
#
loop_
_entity_poly.entity_id
_entity_poly.type
_entity_poly.pdbx_seq_one_letter_code
_entity_poly.pdbx_strand_id
1 'polypeptide(L)'
;MADYLRGLAELEKQQLESHRAEIEALISVARRKGIDLTDSDFRYFQTTGIVATAPKLVERLLSPVPREKDGLVPFGWLAENASESSQTGYVQCEHFTVMAHPHFRRALHEASGFTPLFVDRFWAYAGEEVLKYIAIDEDRVKLNSRSYIAELDTWFGAPFNEEVSKIPDGITKLKPPLDLSDSHVSMFFTDSHCLDIKWSSDGRIKTFQALEIKSERTTIKLGDSIFHPARYVHAEFDSETGMFRHFDGAMQYYSPSEYMSRRDSDFNYNAKNSEQIKSRSKKLFKLNGAVSTADWVNLCCHFFAQNPLTSEYFSGQYPKHITEVLERIRSL
;
A
#
# COMPACT_ATOMS: atom_id res chain seq x y z
N MET A 1 16.39 1.08 -25.43
CA MET A 1 16.11 1.94 -24.25
C MET A 1 15.96 3.41 -24.63
N ALA A 2 16.93 4.02 -25.33
CA ALA A 2 16.85 5.45 -25.71
C ALA A 2 15.64 5.80 -26.61
N ASP A 3 15.31 4.96 -27.60
CA ASP A 3 14.14 5.18 -28.47
C ASP A 3 12.82 5.07 -27.73
N TYR A 4 12.73 4.14 -26.77
CA TYR A 4 11.55 3.98 -25.92
C TYR A 4 11.32 5.21 -25.04
N LEU A 5 12.38 5.72 -24.39
CA LEU A 5 12.29 6.93 -23.57
C LEU A 5 11.91 8.16 -24.39
N ARG A 6 12.43 8.30 -25.62
CA ARG A 6 12.02 9.35 -26.55
C ARG A 6 10.54 9.24 -26.93
N GLY A 7 10.08 8.02 -27.22
CA GLY A 7 8.67 7.75 -27.51
C GLY A 7 7.74 8.12 -26.35
N LEU A 8 8.14 7.82 -25.11
CA LEU A 8 7.38 8.22 -23.91
C LEU A 8 7.30 9.74 -23.75
N ALA A 9 8.39 10.46 -24.00
CA ALA A 9 8.41 11.92 -23.90
C ALA A 9 7.52 12.59 -24.97
N GLU A 10 7.54 12.06 -26.20
CA GLU A 10 6.67 12.57 -27.27
C GLU A 10 5.20 12.28 -26.99
N LEU A 11 4.89 11.07 -26.49
CA LEU A 11 3.53 10.72 -26.08
C LEU A 11 3.02 11.63 -24.96
N GLU A 12 3.86 11.91 -23.96
CA GLU A 12 3.50 12.84 -22.90
C GLU A 12 3.18 14.22 -23.45
N LYS A 13 4.04 14.78 -24.30
CA LYS A 13 3.82 16.09 -24.92
C LYS A 13 2.49 16.11 -25.68
N GLN A 14 2.21 15.07 -26.46
CA GLN A 14 0.96 14.92 -27.20
C GLN A 14 -0.26 14.86 -26.27
N GLN A 15 -0.17 14.14 -25.14
CA GLN A 15 -1.27 14.00 -24.19
C GLN A 15 -1.53 15.28 -23.40
N LEU A 16 -0.49 16.02 -23.02
CA LEU A 16 -0.64 17.31 -22.37
C LEU A 16 -1.29 18.34 -23.31
N GLU A 17 -0.88 18.35 -24.58
CA GLU A 17 -1.47 19.24 -25.59
C GLU A 17 -2.95 18.90 -25.87
N SER A 18 -3.28 17.62 -26.01
CA SER A 18 -4.66 17.20 -26.29
C SER A 18 -5.65 17.49 -25.15
N HIS A 19 -5.15 17.66 -23.92
CA HIS A 19 -5.95 18.00 -22.73
C HIS A 19 -5.69 19.41 -22.20
N ARG A 20 -5.15 20.31 -23.05
CA ARG A 20 -4.78 21.69 -22.66
C ARG A 20 -5.93 22.43 -21.97
N ALA A 21 -7.16 22.29 -22.48
CA ALA A 21 -8.34 22.95 -21.92
C ALA A 21 -8.64 22.48 -20.48
N GLU A 22 -8.47 21.19 -20.17
CA GLU A 22 -8.67 20.65 -18.82
C GLU A 22 -7.56 21.09 -17.87
N ILE A 23 -6.31 21.16 -18.35
CA ILE A 23 -5.16 21.69 -17.60
C ILE A 23 -5.42 23.16 -17.22
N GLU A 24 -5.82 23.99 -18.19
CA GLU A 24 -6.12 25.40 -17.96
C GLU A 24 -7.30 25.62 -17.01
N ALA A 25 -8.32 24.75 -17.09
CA ALA A 25 -9.44 24.76 -16.15
C ALA A 25 -8.97 24.48 -14.72
N LEU A 26 -8.12 23.47 -14.51
CA LEU A 26 -7.56 23.17 -13.19
C LEU A 26 -6.65 24.30 -12.69
N ILE A 27 -5.81 24.88 -13.54
CA ILE A 27 -4.97 26.05 -13.19
C ILE A 27 -5.85 27.22 -12.74
N SER A 28 -6.96 27.50 -13.43
CA SER A 28 -7.90 28.56 -13.07
C SER A 28 -8.57 28.31 -11.70
N VAL A 29 -8.99 27.07 -11.44
CA VAL A 29 -9.53 26.65 -10.14
C VAL A 29 -8.48 26.80 -9.03
N ALA A 30 -7.25 26.35 -9.28
CA ALA A 30 -6.13 26.42 -8.36
C ALA A 30 -5.78 27.88 -8.02
N ARG A 31 -5.72 28.76 -9.04
CA ARG A 31 -5.44 30.19 -8.87
C ARG A 31 -6.48 30.89 -8.00
N ARG A 32 -7.77 30.57 -8.17
CA ARG A 32 -8.84 31.09 -7.30
C ARG A 32 -8.68 30.71 -5.82
N LYS A 33 -7.93 29.64 -5.54
CA LYS A 33 -7.59 29.17 -4.19
C LYS A 33 -6.16 29.58 -3.75
N GLY A 34 -5.51 30.49 -4.47
CA GLY A 34 -4.15 30.95 -4.15
C GLY A 34 -3.07 29.89 -4.40
N ILE A 35 -3.30 28.99 -5.36
CA ILE A 35 -2.35 27.97 -5.79
C ILE A 35 -1.82 28.36 -7.17
N ASP A 36 -0.51 28.53 -7.28
CA ASP A 36 0.13 28.80 -8.56
C ASP A 36 0.57 27.46 -9.17
N LEU A 37 -0.23 26.97 -10.11
CA LEU A 37 0.11 25.82 -10.94
C LEU A 37 0.48 26.32 -12.33
N THR A 38 1.52 25.72 -12.88
CA THR A 38 2.09 26.00 -14.20
C THR A 38 2.16 24.72 -15.01
N ASP A 39 2.44 24.82 -16.31
CA ASP A 39 2.54 23.67 -17.20
C ASP A 39 3.60 22.64 -16.73
N SER A 40 4.66 23.08 -16.04
CA SER A 40 5.68 22.17 -15.50
C SER A 40 5.22 21.30 -14.33
N ASP A 41 4.09 21.64 -13.71
CA ASP A 41 3.51 20.86 -12.60
C ASP A 41 2.68 19.67 -13.09
N PHE A 42 2.49 19.53 -14.41
CA PHE A 42 1.70 18.49 -15.04
C PHE A 42 2.60 17.44 -15.70
N ARG A 43 2.28 16.18 -15.44
CA ARG A 43 2.96 15.01 -16.03
C ARG A 43 1.92 14.05 -16.59
N TYR A 44 2.24 13.36 -17.68
CA TYR A 44 1.45 12.25 -18.18
C TYR A 44 2.07 10.92 -17.78
N PHE A 45 1.26 10.06 -17.16
CA PHE A 45 1.60 8.68 -16.87
C PHE A 45 0.62 7.77 -17.61
N GLN A 46 1.11 6.79 -18.35
CA GLN A 46 0.25 5.88 -19.11
C GLN A 46 -0.80 5.17 -18.24
N THR A 47 -0.44 4.81 -17.01
CA THR A 47 -1.32 4.10 -16.05
C THR A 47 -2.32 5.00 -15.33
N THR A 48 -1.96 6.27 -15.11
CA THR A 48 -2.69 7.17 -14.21
C THR A 48 -3.34 8.33 -14.97
N GLY A 49 -2.94 8.58 -16.21
CA GLY A 49 -3.33 9.75 -16.98
C GLY A 49 -2.51 10.99 -16.60
N ILE A 50 -3.11 12.17 -16.78
CA ILE A 50 -2.46 13.45 -16.49
C ILE A 50 -2.60 13.75 -15.00
N VAL A 51 -1.48 14.08 -14.37
CA VAL A 51 -1.38 14.35 -12.94
C VAL A 51 -0.74 15.70 -12.73
N ALA A 52 -1.38 16.54 -11.91
CA ALA A 52 -0.80 17.78 -11.39
C ALA A 52 -0.17 17.51 -10.03
N THR A 53 1.02 18.09 -9.78
CA THR A 53 1.78 17.88 -8.53
C THR A 53 2.13 19.21 -7.89
N ALA A 54 1.77 19.40 -6.62
CA ALA A 54 2.24 20.51 -5.80
C ALA A 54 2.12 20.16 -4.30
N PRO A 55 2.92 20.77 -3.41
CA PRO A 55 2.83 20.50 -1.98
C PRO A 55 1.41 20.75 -1.43
N LYS A 56 0.86 19.73 -0.77
CA LYS A 56 -0.48 19.69 -0.16
C LYS A 56 -1.60 20.10 -1.13
N LEU A 57 -1.46 19.75 -2.41
CA LEU A 57 -2.39 20.15 -3.46
C LEU A 57 -3.85 19.79 -3.14
N VAL A 58 -4.10 18.56 -2.65
CA VAL A 58 -5.48 18.13 -2.33
C VAL A 58 -6.09 18.96 -1.21
N GLU A 59 -5.33 19.16 -0.13
CA GLU A 59 -5.80 19.96 1.01
C GLU A 59 -6.12 21.39 0.59
N ARG A 60 -5.27 21.99 -0.25
CA ARG A 60 -5.47 23.36 -0.75
C ARG A 60 -6.64 23.48 -1.73
N LEU A 61 -6.93 22.43 -2.51
CA LEU A 61 -8.07 22.41 -3.43
C LEU A 61 -9.40 22.14 -2.72
N LEU A 62 -9.47 21.22 -1.76
CA LEU A 62 -10.72 20.78 -1.12
C LEU A 62 -11.01 21.40 0.26
N SER A 63 -10.10 22.20 0.82
CA SER A 63 -10.11 22.63 2.24
C SER A 63 -11.50 23.00 2.82
N PRO A 64 -11.89 22.43 3.98
CA PRO A 64 -11.11 21.51 4.81
C PRO A 64 -11.28 20.02 4.43
N VAL A 65 -10.19 19.26 4.44
CA VAL A 65 -10.21 17.78 4.37
C VAL A 65 -10.08 17.23 5.80
N PRO A 66 -11.05 16.46 6.32
CA PRO A 66 -10.97 15.93 7.67
C PRO A 66 -9.83 14.91 7.78
N ARG A 67 -9.05 15.02 8.85
CA ARG A 67 -7.95 14.10 9.15
C ARG A 67 -7.95 13.69 10.61
N GLU A 68 -7.67 12.42 10.82
CA GLU A 68 -7.35 11.87 12.13
C GLU A 68 -5.91 12.23 12.54
N LYS A 69 -5.56 11.98 13.81
CA LYS A 69 -4.19 12.22 14.34
C LYS A 69 -3.10 11.47 13.55
N ASP A 70 -3.45 10.34 12.93
CA ASP A 70 -2.56 9.52 12.10
C ASP A 70 -2.51 9.99 10.63
N GLY A 71 -3.20 11.09 10.29
CA GLY A 71 -3.23 11.71 8.97
C GLY A 71 -4.18 11.05 7.97
N LEU A 72 -4.89 9.99 8.39
CA LEU A 72 -5.87 9.31 7.55
C LEU A 72 -7.15 10.13 7.39
N VAL A 73 -7.79 9.99 6.24
CA VAL A 73 -9.08 10.61 5.93
C VAL A 73 -10.20 9.58 6.16
N PRO A 74 -11.30 9.95 6.83
CA PRO A 74 -12.49 9.10 6.93
C PRO A 74 -13.04 8.77 5.55
N PHE A 75 -13.24 7.48 5.26
CA PHE A 75 -13.70 7.05 3.95
C PHE A 75 -15.13 7.53 3.63
N GLY A 76 -16.01 7.63 4.63
CA GLY A 76 -17.35 8.18 4.46
C GLY A 76 -17.33 9.60 3.89
N TRP A 77 -16.39 10.44 4.34
CA TRP A 77 -16.23 11.79 3.78
C TRP A 77 -15.81 11.76 2.31
N LEU A 78 -14.89 10.85 1.93
CA LEU A 78 -14.50 10.68 0.52
C LEU A 78 -15.67 10.21 -0.35
N ALA A 79 -16.49 9.30 0.16
CA ALA A 79 -17.67 8.78 -0.54
C ALA A 79 -18.78 9.83 -0.72
N GLU A 80 -18.97 10.72 0.27
CA GLU A 80 -19.97 11.79 0.20
C GLU A 80 -19.57 12.96 -0.71
N ASN A 81 -18.27 13.26 -0.82
CA ASN A 81 -17.75 14.44 -1.54
C ASN A 81 -17.30 14.13 -2.97
N ALA A 82 -17.65 12.95 -3.49
CA ALA A 82 -17.24 12.51 -4.81
C ALA A 82 -18.33 11.69 -5.49
N SER A 83 -18.40 11.82 -6.82
CA SER A 83 -19.11 10.81 -7.61
C SER A 83 -18.28 9.53 -7.61
N GLU A 84 -18.91 8.37 -7.42
CA GLU A 84 -18.23 7.08 -7.56
C GLU A 84 -17.50 7.02 -8.90
N SER A 85 -16.17 7.05 -8.84
CA SER A 85 -15.33 6.73 -9.99
C SER A 85 -15.49 5.25 -10.26
N SER A 86 -15.61 4.87 -11.53
CA SER A 86 -15.62 3.46 -11.93
C SER A 86 -14.25 2.78 -11.75
N GLN A 87 -13.22 3.51 -11.29
CA GLN A 87 -11.86 3.03 -11.08
C GLN A 87 -11.48 3.10 -9.62
N THR A 88 -11.03 1.98 -9.07
CA THR A 88 -10.63 1.91 -7.66
C THR A 88 -9.36 2.70 -7.36
N GLY A 89 -9.32 3.32 -6.18
CA GLY A 89 -8.23 4.20 -5.76
C GLY A 89 -8.34 5.60 -6.32
N TYR A 90 -9.44 5.91 -7.00
CA TYR A 90 -9.76 7.21 -7.55
C TYR A 90 -11.10 7.69 -7.03
N VAL A 91 -11.15 8.95 -6.60
CA VAL A 91 -12.32 9.60 -6.02
C VAL A 91 -12.55 10.88 -6.82
N GLN A 92 -13.56 10.88 -7.69
CA GLN A 92 -13.76 11.95 -8.67
C GLN A 92 -14.47 13.15 -8.04
N CYS A 93 -13.81 14.31 -8.08
CA CYS A 93 -14.38 15.62 -7.76
C CYS A 93 -14.72 16.38 -9.06
N GLU A 94 -15.29 17.57 -8.97
CA GLU A 94 -15.77 18.35 -10.13
C GLU A 94 -14.70 18.57 -11.22
N HIS A 95 -13.49 19.00 -10.82
CA HIS A 95 -12.43 19.41 -11.75
C HIS A 95 -11.20 18.50 -11.75
N PHE A 96 -11.12 17.57 -10.81
CA PHE A 96 -9.98 16.67 -10.64
C PHE A 96 -10.42 15.44 -9.86
N THR A 97 -9.52 14.47 -9.79
CA THR A 97 -9.70 13.20 -9.10
C THR A 97 -8.65 13.09 -7.99
N VAL A 98 -9.11 12.86 -6.77
CA VAL A 98 -8.26 12.49 -5.63
C VAL A 98 -7.86 11.03 -5.75
N MET A 99 -6.62 10.71 -5.41
CA MET A 99 -6.08 9.36 -5.51
C MET A 99 -5.78 8.79 -4.13
N ALA A 100 -5.86 7.47 -3.98
CA ALA A 100 -5.29 6.77 -2.84
C ALA A 100 -3.76 7.00 -2.78
N HIS A 101 -3.18 6.88 -1.58
CA HIS A 101 -1.76 7.16 -1.38
C HIS A 101 -0.86 6.32 -2.32
N PRO A 102 0.25 6.87 -2.86
CA PRO A 102 1.13 6.17 -3.80
C PRO A 102 1.67 4.82 -3.33
N HIS A 103 1.73 4.59 -2.02
CA HIS A 103 2.23 3.34 -1.45
C HIS A 103 1.29 2.13 -1.62
N PHE A 104 0.07 2.37 -2.09
CA PHE A 104 -0.81 1.29 -2.55
C PHE A 104 -0.49 0.83 -3.98
N ARG A 105 0.39 1.55 -4.71
CA ARG A 105 0.75 1.21 -6.10
C ARG A 105 1.74 0.06 -6.14
N ARG A 106 1.72 -0.70 -7.24
CA ARG A 106 2.70 -1.77 -7.49
C ARG A 106 4.12 -1.21 -7.36
N ALA A 107 4.98 -1.96 -6.66
CA ALA A 107 6.37 -1.57 -6.40
C ALA A 107 6.57 -0.17 -5.78
N LEU A 108 5.52 0.43 -5.18
CA LEU A 108 5.53 1.79 -4.63
C LEU A 108 5.83 2.89 -5.66
N HIS A 109 5.74 2.59 -6.95
CA HIS A 109 6.14 3.51 -8.02
C HIS A 109 4.99 4.43 -8.45
N GLU A 110 5.31 5.71 -8.65
CA GLU A 110 4.32 6.75 -8.93
C GLU A 110 3.56 6.56 -10.25
N ALA A 111 4.22 5.95 -11.23
CA ALA A 111 3.70 5.65 -12.56
C ALA A 111 3.02 4.27 -12.66
N SER A 112 2.86 3.54 -11.55
CA SER A 112 2.20 2.22 -11.52
C SER A 112 0.75 2.33 -11.08
N GLY A 113 -0.10 1.38 -11.48
CA GLY A 113 -1.50 1.31 -11.03
C GLY A 113 -1.64 0.90 -9.56
N PHE A 114 -2.87 1.01 -9.03
CA PHE A 114 -3.25 0.55 -7.69
C PHE A 114 -3.45 -0.97 -7.59
N THR A 115 -2.57 -1.70 -8.27
CA THR A 115 -2.53 -3.15 -8.22
C THR A 115 -1.46 -3.62 -7.25
N PRO A 116 -1.70 -4.75 -6.57
CA PRO A 116 -2.91 -5.58 -6.60
C PRO A 116 -4.04 -5.06 -5.68
N LEU A 117 -5.21 -5.68 -5.82
CA LEU A 117 -6.58 -5.32 -5.40
C LEU A 117 -6.83 -4.92 -3.92
N PHE A 118 -5.82 -4.57 -3.12
CA PHE A 118 -6.03 -4.13 -1.74
C PHE A 118 -7.00 -2.96 -1.67
N VAL A 119 -6.77 -1.92 -2.48
CA VAL A 119 -7.65 -0.74 -2.50
C VAL A 119 -9.06 -1.14 -2.92
N ASP A 120 -9.19 -2.06 -3.87
CA ASP A 120 -10.48 -2.59 -4.37
C ASP A 120 -11.25 -3.30 -3.27
N ARG A 121 -10.59 -4.21 -2.57
CA ARG A 121 -11.17 -4.92 -1.43
C ARG A 121 -11.53 -3.97 -0.30
N PHE A 122 -10.65 -3.01 0.01
CA PHE A 122 -10.87 -2.04 1.08
C PHE A 122 -12.02 -1.07 0.79
N TRP A 123 -12.16 -0.60 -0.47
CA TRP A 123 -13.31 0.20 -0.91
C TRP A 123 -14.61 -0.59 -0.83
N ALA A 124 -14.61 -1.80 -1.40
CA ALA A 124 -15.79 -2.66 -1.44
C ALA A 124 -16.19 -3.22 -0.07
N TYR A 125 -15.29 -3.20 0.92
CA TYR A 125 -15.57 -3.70 2.26
C TYR A 125 -16.72 -2.93 2.92
N ALA A 126 -17.82 -3.63 3.17
CA ALA A 126 -19.06 -3.06 3.72
C ALA A 126 -19.44 -3.79 5.02
N GLY A 127 -18.54 -3.76 6.01
CA GLY A 127 -18.83 -4.28 7.36
C GLY A 127 -19.83 -3.37 8.09
N GLU A 128 -20.82 -3.97 8.76
CA GLU A 128 -21.72 -3.25 9.66
C GLU A 128 -20.90 -2.62 10.79
N GLU A 129 -21.16 -1.34 11.10
CA GLU A 129 -20.48 -0.57 12.16
C GLU A 129 -18.95 -0.45 12.02
N VAL A 130 -18.37 -0.73 10.84
CA VAL A 130 -16.93 -0.54 10.61
C VAL A 130 -16.62 0.86 10.09
N LEU A 131 -15.83 1.60 10.86
CA LEU A 131 -15.27 2.88 10.46
C LEU A 131 -13.99 2.66 9.65
N LYS A 132 -14.01 3.14 8.40
CA LYS A 132 -12.91 3.02 7.44
C LYS A 132 -12.16 4.34 7.30
N TYR A 133 -10.84 4.27 7.34
CA TYR A 133 -9.96 5.42 7.13
C TYR A 133 -8.82 5.05 6.19
N ILE A 134 -8.41 5.98 5.34
CA ILE A 134 -7.40 5.73 4.32
C ILE A 134 -6.51 6.94 4.09
N ALA A 135 -5.26 6.69 3.71
CA ALA A 135 -4.34 7.70 3.23
C ALA A 135 -4.63 8.01 1.77
N ILE A 136 -4.72 9.29 1.46
CA ILE A 136 -4.82 9.81 0.10
C ILE A 136 -3.47 10.38 -0.34
N ASP A 137 -3.29 10.52 -1.64
CA ASP A 137 -2.18 11.28 -2.21
C ASP A 137 -2.39 12.77 -1.92
N GLU A 138 -1.52 13.36 -1.11
CA GLU A 138 -1.73 14.72 -0.60
C GLU A 138 -1.24 15.78 -1.58
N ASP A 139 -0.24 15.42 -2.39
CA ASP A 139 0.50 16.33 -3.25
C ASP A 139 0.08 16.24 -4.71
N ARG A 140 -0.70 15.21 -5.09
CA ARG A 140 -1.08 14.97 -6.48
C ARG A 140 -2.57 14.82 -6.68
N VAL A 141 -3.06 15.38 -7.78
CA VAL A 141 -4.42 15.16 -8.29
C VAL A 141 -4.36 14.73 -9.74
N LYS A 142 -5.26 13.84 -10.13
CA LYS A 142 -5.42 13.39 -11.51
C LYS A 142 -6.47 14.26 -12.21
N LEU A 143 -6.29 14.58 -13.49
CA LEU A 143 -7.35 15.22 -14.29
C LEU A 143 -8.50 14.22 -14.53
N ASN A 144 -9.72 14.73 -14.72
CA ASN A 144 -10.89 13.89 -14.99
C ASN A 144 -10.91 13.28 -16.41
N SER A 145 -9.74 13.15 -17.04
CA SER A 145 -9.58 12.47 -18.32
C SER A 145 -9.67 10.96 -18.18
N ARG A 146 -10.19 10.31 -19.23
CA ARG A 146 -10.33 8.85 -19.29
C ARG A 146 -8.97 8.21 -19.57
N SER A 147 -8.35 7.64 -18.54
CA SER A 147 -7.23 6.70 -18.69
C SER A 147 -7.69 5.34 -18.20
N TYR A 148 -8.00 4.40 -19.10
CA TYR A 148 -8.39 3.04 -18.70
C TYR A 148 -7.20 2.10 -18.91
N ILE A 149 -6.64 1.62 -17.81
CA ILE A 149 -5.82 0.41 -17.83
C ILE A 149 -6.55 -0.65 -17.01
N ALA A 150 -6.79 -1.80 -17.65
CA ALA A 150 -7.28 -2.99 -16.97
C ALA A 150 -6.08 -3.90 -16.71
N GLU A 151 -5.70 -4.04 -15.45
CA GLU A 151 -4.75 -5.06 -15.01
C GLU A 151 -5.54 -6.17 -14.31
N LEU A 152 -5.58 -7.36 -14.93
CA LEU A 152 -6.34 -8.53 -14.43
C LEU A 152 -5.49 -9.42 -13.51
N ASP A 153 -4.50 -8.83 -12.84
CA ASP A 153 -3.65 -9.54 -11.88
C ASP A 153 -4.44 -9.85 -10.62
N THR A 154 -4.91 -11.08 -10.50
CA THR A 154 -5.62 -11.54 -9.30
C THR A 154 -4.64 -12.12 -8.29
N TRP A 155 -4.73 -11.66 -7.06
CA TRP A 155 -4.13 -12.29 -5.89
C TRP A 155 -5.25 -12.88 -5.04
N PHE A 156 -5.10 -14.11 -4.56
CA PHE A 156 -6.12 -14.76 -3.73
C PHE A 156 -5.65 -14.77 -2.27
N GLY A 157 -6.58 -14.56 -1.35
CA GLY A 157 -6.35 -14.78 0.07
C GLY A 157 -6.19 -16.28 0.36
N ALA A 158 -5.22 -16.63 1.20
CA ALA A 158 -5.05 -18.00 1.68
C ALA A 158 -6.18 -18.36 2.67
N PRO A 159 -6.66 -19.62 2.69
CA PRO A 159 -7.48 -20.09 3.80
C PRO A 159 -6.64 -20.03 5.09
N PHE A 160 -7.27 -19.73 6.23
CA PHE A 160 -6.59 -19.65 7.52
C PHE A 160 -7.42 -20.32 8.61
N ASN A 161 -6.76 -20.77 9.67
CA ASN A 161 -7.45 -21.25 10.86
C ASN A 161 -8.29 -20.13 11.48
N GLU A 162 -9.61 -20.31 11.49
CA GLU A 162 -10.56 -19.32 12.02
C GLU A 162 -10.46 -19.17 13.55
N GLU A 163 -9.87 -20.14 14.26
CA GLU A 163 -9.73 -20.13 15.71
C GLU A 163 -8.53 -19.29 16.17
N VAL A 164 -8.55 -17.99 15.87
CA VAL A 164 -7.49 -17.03 16.23
C VAL A 164 -7.14 -17.06 17.72
N SER A 165 -8.12 -17.29 18.59
CA SER A 165 -7.94 -17.39 20.04
C SER A 165 -6.98 -18.51 20.46
N LYS A 166 -6.83 -19.56 19.66
CA LYS A 166 -5.94 -20.70 19.94
C LYS A 166 -4.53 -20.53 19.38
N ILE A 167 -4.26 -19.48 18.61
CA ILE A 167 -2.92 -19.22 18.08
C ILE A 167 -1.99 -18.92 19.27
N PRO A 168 -0.86 -19.62 19.42
CA PRO A 168 0.07 -19.36 20.50
C PRO A 168 0.76 -18.00 20.33
N ASP A 169 1.09 -17.37 21.46
CA ASP A 169 1.97 -16.20 21.44
C ASP A 169 3.37 -16.59 20.99
N GLY A 170 4.01 -15.70 20.25
CA GLY A 170 5.33 -15.98 19.71
C GLY A 170 5.65 -15.17 18.48
N ILE A 171 6.81 -15.47 17.91
CA ILE A 171 7.31 -14.86 16.68
C ILE A 171 7.48 -15.94 15.63
N THR A 172 7.12 -15.61 14.40
CA THR A 172 7.38 -16.42 13.21
C THR A 172 8.08 -15.53 12.18
N LYS A 173 9.24 -15.96 11.70
CA LYS A 173 9.99 -15.23 10.67
C LYS A 173 10.20 -16.12 9.46
N LEU A 174 9.44 -15.87 8.42
CA LEU A 174 9.50 -16.60 7.16
C LEU A 174 10.49 -15.92 6.22
N LYS A 175 11.23 -16.72 5.45
CA LYS A 175 12.20 -16.25 4.44
C LYS A 175 12.00 -17.05 3.16
N PRO A 176 12.30 -16.46 1.99
CA PRO A 176 12.39 -17.25 0.76
C PRO A 176 13.40 -18.40 0.93
N PRO A 177 13.23 -19.51 0.20
CA PRO A 177 14.16 -20.64 0.27
C PRO A 177 15.61 -20.22 0.00
N LEU A 178 16.53 -20.69 0.85
CA LEU A 178 17.95 -20.30 0.82
C LEU A 178 18.70 -20.75 -0.43
N ASP A 179 18.17 -21.74 -1.14
CA ASP A 179 18.71 -22.28 -2.39
C ASP A 179 18.42 -21.39 -3.61
N LEU A 180 17.55 -20.38 -3.46
CA LEU A 180 17.22 -19.46 -4.54
C LEU A 180 18.28 -18.37 -4.72
N SER A 181 18.60 -18.08 -5.97
CA SER A 181 19.36 -16.88 -6.32
C SER A 181 18.54 -15.61 -6.05
N ASP A 182 19.26 -14.51 -5.92
CA ASP A 182 18.70 -13.16 -5.86
C ASP A 182 17.69 -12.85 -6.98
N SER A 183 17.95 -13.33 -8.20
CA SER A 183 17.05 -13.14 -9.34
C SER A 183 15.75 -13.91 -9.18
N HIS A 184 15.79 -15.14 -8.64
CA HIS A 184 14.59 -15.91 -8.33
C HIS A 184 13.78 -15.26 -7.20
N VAL A 185 14.45 -14.75 -6.15
CA VAL A 185 13.78 -14.03 -5.05
C VAL A 185 13.13 -12.74 -5.57
N SER A 186 13.81 -11.98 -6.41
CA SER A 186 13.24 -10.77 -7.03
C SER A 186 11.99 -11.11 -7.85
N MET A 187 12.07 -12.14 -8.70
CA MET A 187 10.99 -12.51 -9.62
C MET A 187 9.77 -13.15 -8.95
N PHE A 188 9.98 -14.07 -7.99
CA PHE A 188 8.90 -14.89 -7.43
C PHE A 188 8.49 -14.52 -6.01
N PHE A 189 9.30 -13.72 -5.30
CA PHE A 189 9.01 -13.23 -3.95
C PHE A 189 8.97 -11.70 -3.89
N THR A 190 8.99 -11.00 -5.03
CA THR A 190 8.97 -9.53 -5.13
C THR A 190 10.01 -8.88 -4.23
N ASP A 191 11.25 -9.37 -4.33
CA ASP A 191 12.39 -8.91 -3.54
C ASP A 191 12.16 -9.00 -2.01
N SER A 192 11.28 -9.88 -1.52
CA SER A 192 11.07 -10.03 -0.08
C SER A 192 12.29 -10.66 0.59
N HIS A 193 12.82 -10.01 1.61
CA HIS A 193 13.86 -10.59 2.47
C HIS A 193 13.23 -11.49 3.53
N CYS A 194 12.18 -11.03 4.20
CA CYS A 194 11.42 -11.83 5.16
C CYS A 194 10.01 -11.29 5.39
N LEU A 195 9.16 -12.15 5.95
CA LEU A 195 7.91 -11.78 6.61
C LEU A 195 8.06 -12.12 8.09
N ASP A 196 8.18 -11.09 8.92
CA ASP A 196 8.29 -11.21 10.38
C ASP A 196 6.89 -11.01 10.98
N ILE A 197 6.47 -11.91 11.86
CA ILE A 197 5.12 -11.95 12.42
C ILE A 197 5.23 -12.17 13.92
N LYS A 198 4.36 -11.49 14.67
CA LYS A 198 4.24 -11.65 16.12
C LYS A 198 2.78 -11.76 16.53
N TRP A 199 2.52 -12.73 17.41
CA TRP A 199 1.32 -12.77 18.24
C TRP A 199 1.70 -12.50 19.69
N SER A 200 0.88 -11.70 20.36
CA SER A 200 0.93 -11.49 21.81
C SER A 200 -0.47 -11.35 22.37
N SER A 201 -0.69 -11.83 23.58
CA SER A 201 -1.98 -11.74 24.27
C SER A 201 -1.88 -10.82 25.48
N ASP A 202 -2.89 -9.98 25.66
CA ASP A 202 -3.14 -9.21 26.89
C ASP A 202 -4.61 -9.40 27.30
N GLY A 203 -4.82 -10.23 28.32
CA GLY A 203 -6.15 -10.66 28.75
C GLY A 203 -6.93 -11.31 27.60
N ARG A 204 -8.07 -10.70 27.22
CA ARG A 204 -8.92 -11.21 26.13
C ARG A 204 -8.47 -10.78 24.73
N ILE A 205 -7.55 -9.83 24.63
CA ILE A 205 -7.10 -9.27 23.36
C ILE A 205 -5.86 -10.01 22.87
N LYS A 206 -5.95 -10.58 21.66
CA LYS A 206 -4.78 -11.05 20.91
C LYS A 206 -4.36 -9.99 19.90
N THR A 207 -3.11 -9.57 19.96
CA THR A 207 -2.51 -8.64 19.01
C THR A 207 -1.71 -9.40 17.97
N PHE A 208 -1.98 -9.11 16.70
CA PHE A 208 -1.19 -9.53 15.55
C PHE A 208 -0.35 -8.37 15.04
N GLN A 209 0.91 -8.63 14.75
CA GLN A 209 1.79 -7.72 14.03
C GLN A 209 2.48 -8.46 12.91
N ALA A 210 2.57 -7.86 11.72
CA ALA A 210 3.36 -8.39 10.60
C ALA A 210 4.18 -7.29 9.94
N LEU A 211 5.40 -7.63 9.52
CA LEU A 211 6.32 -6.73 8.83
C LEU A 211 6.93 -7.46 7.63
N GLU A 212 6.61 -6.99 6.43
CA GLU A 212 7.28 -7.41 5.20
C GLU A 212 8.51 -6.54 4.98
N ILE A 213 9.69 -7.16 5.09
CA ILE A 213 10.97 -6.51 4.82
C ILE A 213 11.42 -6.92 3.41
N LYS A 214 11.70 -5.94 2.56
CA LYS A 214 12.26 -6.15 1.22
C LYS A 214 13.79 -6.26 1.26
N SER A 215 14.40 -6.66 0.15
CA SER A 215 15.84 -6.73 -0.02
C SER A 215 16.47 -5.33 0.07
N GLU A 216 17.79 -5.29 0.32
CA GLU A 216 18.55 -4.04 0.38
C GLU A 216 18.43 -3.17 -0.88
N ARG A 217 18.15 -3.81 -2.04
CA ARG A 217 17.99 -3.12 -3.32
C ARG A 217 16.71 -2.28 -3.37
N THR A 218 15.72 -2.60 -2.54
CA THR A 218 14.46 -1.87 -2.50
C THR A 218 14.63 -0.64 -1.62
N THR A 219 14.59 0.53 -2.26
CA THR A 219 14.70 1.82 -1.58
C THR A 219 13.69 2.81 -2.14
N ILE A 220 13.37 3.80 -1.32
CA ILE A 220 12.59 4.97 -1.75
C ILE A 220 13.31 6.24 -1.30
N LYS A 221 13.11 7.31 -2.06
CA LYS A 221 13.60 8.64 -1.70
C LYS A 221 12.46 9.41 -1.01
N LEU A 222 12.72 9.92 0.20
CA LEU A 222 11.82 10.82 0.93
C LEU A 222 12.60 12.10 1.27
N GLY A 223 12.27 13.20 0.59
CA GLY A 223 13.09 14.41 0.63
C GLY A 223 14.48 14.13 0.07
N ASP A 224 15.53 14.53 0.78
CA ASP A 224 16.93 14.30 0.37
C ASP A 224 17.52 12.98 0.88
N SER A 225 16.73 12.16 1.58
CA SER A 225 17.20 10.93 2.22
C SER A 225 16.64 9.68 1.54
N ILE A 226 17.43 8.60 1.58
CA ILE A 226 17.07 7.27 1.07
C ILE A 226 16.67 6.39 2.25
N PHE A 227 15.57 5.67 2.09
CA PHE A 227 15.05 4.74 3.09
C PHE A 227 14.74 3.38 2.49
N HIS A 228 14.77 2.34 3.32
CA HIS A 228 14.23 1.04 3.01
C HIS A 228 12.77 0.96 3.48
N PRO A 229 11.81 0.77 2.57
CA PRO A 229 10.40 0.63 2.92
C PRO A 229 10.10 -0.79 3.44
N ALA A 230 9.26 -0.88 4.47
CA ALA A 230 8.66 -2.13 4.92
C ALA A 230 7.15 -1.97 5.17
N ARG A 231 6.34 -2.88 4.63
CA ARG A 231 4.90 -2.88 4.89
C ARG A 231 4.65 -3.46 6.27
N TYR A 232 3.84 -2.79 7.06
CA TYR A 232 3.51 -3.18 8.42
C TYR A 232 2.01 -3.30 8.59
N VAL A 233 1.57 -4.34 9.30
CA VAL A 233 0.17 -4.56 9.69
C VAL A 233 0.11 -4.72 11.20
N HIS A 234 -0.94 -4.15 11.81
CA HIS A 234 -1.33 -4.35 13.20
C HIS A 234 -2.82 -4.70 13.26
N ALA A 235 -3.18 -5.69 14.08
CA ALA A 235 -4.56 -6.03 14.32
C ALA A 235 -4.80 -6.48 15.76
N GLU A 236 -5.99 -6.21 16.28
CA GLU A 236 -6.43 -6.63 17.62
C GLU A 236 -7.67 -7.49 17.49
N PHE A 237 -7.54 -8.76 17.91
CA PHE A 237 -8.60 -9.74 17.97
C PHE A 237 -9.18 -9.80 19.38
N ASP A 238 -10.48 -9.64 19.51
CA ASP A 238 -11.19 -9.81 20.77
C ASP A 238 -11.69 -11.26 20.88
N SER A 239 -11.09 -12.02 21.81
CA SER A 239 -11.40 -13.45 21.99
C SER A 239 -12.80 -13.70 22.51
N GLU A 240 -13.47 -12.67 23.08
CA GLU A 240 -14.85 -12.77 23.54
C GLU A 240 -15.83 -12.68 22.37
N THR A 241 -15.61 -11.74 21.45
CA THR A 241 -16.49 -11.56 20.29
C THR A 241 -16.10 -12.45 19.11
N GLY A 242 -14.89 -13.01 19.11
CA GLY A 242 -14.37 -13.80 18.00
C GLY A 242 -14.07 -12.98 16.74
N MET A 243 -13.83 -11.67 16.89
CA MET A 243 -13.66 -10.74 15.78
C MET A 243 -12.47 -9.81 16.00
N PHE A 244 -11.88 -9.31 14.92
CA PHE A 244 -10.96 -8.18 15.02
C PHE A 244 -11.75 -6.91 15.30
N ARG A 245 -11.29 -6.11 16.26
CA ARG A 245 -11.87 -4.81 16.64
C ARG A 245 -11.11 -3.62 16.06
N HIS A 246 -9.86 -3.86 15.67
CA HIS A 246 -8.96 -2.88 15.10
C HIS A 246 -8.02 -3.58 14.11
N PHE A 247 -7.85 -3.01 12.94
CA PHE A 247 -6.94 -3.48 11.91
C PHE A 247 -6.39 -2.28 11.15
N ASP A 248 -5.08 -2.08 11.18
CA ASP A 248 -4.43 -1.02 10.44
C ASP A 248 -3.16 -1.49 9.74
N GLY A 249 -2.76 -0.69 8.75
CA GLY A 249 -1.54 -0.93 8.02
C GLY A 249 -0.82 0.37 7.74
N ALA A 250 0.51 0.27 7.69
CA ALA A 250 1.40 1.39 7.54
C ALA A 250 2.59 1.02 6.66
N MET A 251 3.25 2.06 6.14
CA MET A 251 4.60 1.96 5.64
C MET A 251 5.59 2.44 6.69
N GLN A 252 6.52 1.57 7.05
CA GLN A 252 7.68 1.91 7.86
C GLN A 252 8.87 2.22 6.95
N TYR A 253 9.64 3.23 7.32
CA TYR A 253 10.83 3.68 6.61
C TYR A 253 12.02 3.57 7.55
N TYR A 254 12.98 2.77 7.14
CA TYR A 254 14.22 2.57 7.87
C TYR A 254 15.36 3.25 7.14
N SER A 255 16.18 4.01 7.86
CA SER A 255 17.50 4.40 7.34
C SER A 255 18.35 3.15 7.09
N PRO A 256 19.45 3.24 6.31
CA PRO A 256 20.29 2.08 6.04
C PRO A 256 20.76 1.33 7.29
N SER A 257 21.14 2.04 8.36
CA SER A 257 21.55 1.42 9.62
C SER A 257 20.39 0.73 10.34
N GLU A 258 19.24 1.40 10.47
CA GLU A 258 18.04 0.83 11.10
C GLU A 258 17.53 -0.38 10.35
N TYR A 259 17.63 -0.38 9.02
CA TYR A 259 17.23 -1.50 8.17
C TYR A 259 18.08 -2.73 8.48
N MET A 260 19.41 -2.59 8.56
CA MET A 260 20.29 -3.72 8.89
C MET A 260 19.95 -4.28 10.28
N SER A 261 19.79 -3.40 11.27
CA SER A 261 19.39 -3.81 12.62
C SER A 261 18.02 -4.50 12.65
N ARG A 262 17.02 -3.99 11.91
CA ARG A 262 15.67 -4.59 11.90
C ARG A 262 15.63 -5.91 11.15
N ARG A 263 16.31 -5.97 10.01
CA ARG A 263 16.39 -7.14 9.15
C ARG A 263 17.01 -8.32 9.89
N ASP A 264 18.05 -8.07 10.69
CA ASP A 264 18.79 -9.10 11.41
C ASP A 264 18.22 -9.39 12.81
N SER A 265 17.09 -8.77 13.15
CA SER A 265 16.39 -8.95 14.43
C SER A 265 14.92 -9.32 14.27
N ASP A 266 14.17 -9.39 15.37
CA ASP A 266 12.74 -9.72 15.40
C ASP A 266 11.93 -8.64 16.15
N PHE A 267 10.60 -8.80 16.20
CA PHE A 267 9.72 -7.88 16.94
C PHE A 267 10.01 -7.77 18.46
N ASN A 268 10.81 -8.66 19.05
CA ASN A 268 11.23 -8.55 20.44
C ASN A 268 12.54 -7.75 20.62
N TYR A 269 13.19 -7.29 19.55
CA TYR A 269 14.47 -6.57 19.63
C TYR A 269 14.41 -5.38 20.60
N ASN A 270 13.43 -4.50 20.41
CA ASN A 270 13.25 -3.29 21.22
C ASN A 270 12.95 -3.60 22.70
N ALA A 271 12.36 -4.76 23.01
CA ALA A 271 12.13 -5.17 24.39
C ALA A 271 13.41 -5.71 25.06
N LYS A 272 14.38 -6.19 24.26
CA LYS A 272 15.60 -6.86 24.73
C LYS A 272 16.85 -5.97 24.72
N ASN A 273 16.81 -4.82 24.02
CA ASN A 273 17.97 -3.99 23.77
C ASN A 273 17.74 -2.54 24.22
N SER A 274 18.81 -1.88 24.69
CA SER A 274 18.79 -0.46 25.05
C SER A 274 18.71 0.44 23.82
N GLU A 275 19.35 0.04 22.72
CA GLU A 275 19.22 0.71 21.42
C GLU A 275 17.89 0.31 20.79
N GLN A 276 17.06 1.32 20.53
CA GLN A 276 15.71 1.14 19.99
C GLN A 276 15.72 1.40 18.49
N ILE A 277 15.19 0.47 17.70
CA ILE A 277 14.92 0.71 16.28
C ILE A 277 13.60 1.47 16.20
N LYS A 278 13.64 2.72 15.74
CA LYS A 278 12.47 3.59 15.61
C LYS A 278 12.30 4.03 14.17
N SER A 279 11.53 3.27 13.40
CA SER A 279 11.18 3.67 12.04
C SER A 279 10.29 4.91 12.03
N ARG A 280 10.51 5.76 11.01
CA ARG A 280 9.45 6.69 10.59
C ARG A 280 8.32 5.85 10.02
N SER A 281 7.06 6.19 10.34
CA SER A 281 5.90 5.45 9.86
C SER A 281 4.86 6.38 9.24
N LYS A 282 4.22 5.93 8.16
CA LYS A 282 3.04 6.55 7.55
C LYS A 282 1.92 5.53 7.56
N LYS A 283 0.89 5.77 8.36
CA LYS A 283 -0.31 4.93 8.33
C LYS A 283 -0.99 5.09 6.97
N LEU A 284 -1.44 3.97 6.41
CA LEU A 284 -2.05 3.91 5.08
C LEU A 284 -3.54 3.63 5.14
N PHE A 285 -3.98 2.77 6.05
CA PHE A 285 -5.40 2.48 6.24
C PHE A 285 -5.66 2.08 7.69
N LYS A 286 -6.94 2.14 8.08
CA LYS A 286 -7.43 1.67 9.37
C LYS A 286 -8.91 1.27 9.25
N LEU A 287 -9.24 0.11 9.80
CA LEU A 287 -10.57 -0.37 10.08
C LEU A 287 -10.74 -0.43 11.60
N ASN A 288 -11.77 0.24 12.11
CA ASN A 288 -12.19 0.13 13.51
C ASN A 288 -13.62 -0.39 13.53
N GLY A 289 -13.88 -1.46 14.29
CA GLY A 289 -15.16 -2.17 14.28
C GLY A 289 -14.95 -3.66 14.04
N ALA A 290 -16.05 -4.41 13.92
CA ALA A 290 -16.01 -5.86 13.81
C ALA A 290 -15.56 -6.32 12.41
N VAL A 291 -14.33 -6.82 12.30
CA VAL A 291 -13.77 -7.41 11.09
C VAL A 291 -13.63 -8.92 11.30
N SER A 292 -14.21 -9.71 10.39
CA SER A 292 -14.13 -11.16 10.46
C SER A 292 -12.70 -11.66 10.22
N THR A 293 -12.35 -12.83 10.74
CA THR A 293 -11.05 -13.46 10.45
C THR A 293 -10.82 -13.63 8.95
N ALA A 294 -11.86 -14.03 8.20
CA ALA A 294 -11.77 -14.20 6.75
C ALA A 294 -11.44 -12.88 6.02
N ASP A 295 -12.12 -11.79 6.38
CA ASP A 295 -11.88 -10.47 5.78
C ASP A 295 -10.49 -9.93 6.15
N TRP A 296 -10.09 -10.09 7.41
CA TRP A 296 -8.77 -9.71 7.88
C TRP A 296 -7.65 -10.44 7.12
N VAL A 297 -7.76 -11.77 6.95
CA VAL A 297 -6.80 -12.55 6.16
C VAL A 297 -6.80 -12.12 4.70
N ASN A 298 -7.98 -11.93 4.10
CA ASN A 298 -8.09 -11.45 2.72
C ASN A 298 -7.35 -10.12 2.52
N LEU A 299 -7.63 -9.14 3.39
CA LEU A 299 -6.99 -7.82 3.35
C LEU A 299 -5.48 -7.91 3.61
N CYS A 300 -5.02 -8.74 4.55
CA CYS A 300 -3.59 -8.98 4.77
C CYS A 300 -2.91 -9.54 3.52
N CYS A 301 -3.48 -10.57 2.90
CA CYS A 301 -2.95 -11.17 1.67
C CYS A 301 -2.89 -10.16 0.54
N HIS A 302 -3.87 -9.28 0.41
CA HIS A 302 -3.87 -8.23 -0.62
C HIS A 302 -2.89 -7.09 -0.30
N PHE A 303 -2.69 -6.74 0.97
CA PHE A 303 -1.74 -5.69 1.37
C PHE A 303 -0.29 -6.13 1.17
N PHE A 304 0.03 -7.39 1.50
CA PHE A 304 1.33 -8.03 1.25
C PHE A 304 1.38 -8.81 -0.07
N ALA A 305 0.55 -8.43 -1.03
CA ALA A 305 0.40 -9.24 -2.24
C ALA A 305 1.68 -9.30 -3.07
N GLN A 306 1.74 -10.35 -3.90
CA GLN A 306 2.94 -10.82 -4.62
C GLN A 306 4.03 -11.41 -3.73
N ASN A 307 3.88 -11.40 -2.40
CA ASN A 307 4.77 -12.11 -1.48
C ASN A 307 4.17 -13.48 -1.08
N PRO A 308 4.71 -14.61 -1.57
CA PRO A 308 4.23 -15.94 -1.24
C PRO A 308 4.34 -16.29 0.25
N LEU A 309 5.25 -15.65 1.01
CA LEU A 309 5.42 -15.90 2.44
C LEU A 309 4.15 -15.60 3.23
N THR A 310 3.33 -14.64 2.77
CA THR A 310 2.04 -14.35 3.38
C THR A 310 1.06 -15.52 3.22
N SER A 311 1.09 -16.19 2.06
CA SER A 311 0.26 -17.37 1.83
C SER A 311 0.78 -18.58 2.59
N GLU A 312 2.11 -18.75 2.67
CA GLU A 312 2.76 -19.77 3.49
C GLU A 312 2.35 -19.62 4.96
N TYR A 313 2.33 -18.39 5.48
CA TYR A 313 1.92 -18.15 6.86
C TYR A 313 0.49 -18.59 7.15
N PHE A 314 -0.46 -18.20 6.30
CA PHE A 314 -1.87 -18.46 6.54
C PHE A 314 -2.27 -19.91 6.18
N SER A 315 -1.72 -20.50 5.13
CA SER A 315 -2.12 -21.83 4.65
C SER A 315 -1.14 -22.96 4.94
N GLY A 316 0.05 -22.65 5.45
CA GLY A 316 1.14 -23.62 5.65
C GLY A 316 1.87 -24.03 4.36
N GLN A 317 1.51 -23.45 3.22
CA GLN A 317 2.10 -23.78 1.92
C GLN A 317 2.13 -22.57 0.98
N TYR A 318 3.03 -22.60 -0.01
CA TYR A 318 3.01 -21.60 -1.08
C TYR A 318 1.81 -21.78 -2.01
N PRO A 319 1.41 -20.72 -2.75
CA PRO A 319 0.49 -20.87 -3.86
C PRO A 319 1.03 -21.90 -4.87
N LYS A 320 0.14 -22.73 -5.43
CA LYS A 320 0.50 -23.83 -6.34
C LYS A 320 1.49 -23.43 -7.44
N HIS A 321 1.27 -22.28 -8.08
CA HIS A 321 2.14 -21.78 -9.15
C HIS A 321 3.57 -21.47 -8.67
N ILE A 322 3.75 -21.04 -7.41
CA ILE A 322 5.08 -20.83 -6.82
C ILE A 322 5.74 -22.18 -6.58
N THR A 323 5.03 -23.14 -6.01
CA THR A 323 5.54 -24.51 -5.80
C THR A 323 6.04 -25.13 -7.11
N GLU A 324 5.24 -25.07 -8.17
CA GLU A 324 5.60 -25.59 -9.50
C GLU A 324 6.84 -24.89 -10.09
N VAL A 325 6.97 -23.58 -9.91
CA VAL A 325 8.15 -22.82 -10.35
C VAL A 325 9.39 -23.24 -9.58
N LEU A 326 9.29 -23.39 -8.26
CA LEU A 326 10.42 -23.80 -7.42
C LEU A 326 10.90 -25.21 -7.77
N GLU A 327 9.99 -26.14 -8.03
CA GLU A 327 10.32 -27.50 -8.50
C GLU A 327 11.10 -27.47 -9.82
N ARG A 328 10.65 -26.64 -10.78
CA ARG A 328 11.35 -26.47 -12.07
C ARG A 328 12.75 -25.90 -11.87
N ILE A 329 12.90 -24.84 -11.07
CA ILE A 329 14.20 -24.22 -10.78
C ILE A 329 15.18 -25.24 -10.20
N ARG A 330 14.71 -26.10 -9.28
CA ARG A 330 15.54 -27.12 -8.62
C ARG A 330 15.86 -28.33 -9.48
N SER A 331 15.10 -28.53 -10.56
CA SER A 331 15.32 -29.61 -11.53
C SER A 331 16.32 -29.25 -12.64
N LEU A 332 16.70 -27.98 -12.73
CA LEU A 332 17.76 -27.45 -13.60
C LEU A 332 19.11 -27.50 -12.87
#